data_AF-A0A520PQ03-F1
#
_entry.id   AF-A0A520PQ03-F1
#
_cell.length_a   1.000
_cell.length_b   1.000
_cell.length_c   1.000
_cell.angle_alpha   90.00
_cell.angle_beta   90.00
_cell.angle_gamma   90.00
#
_symmetry.space_group_name_H-M   'P 1'
#
loop_
_entity.id
_entity.type
_entity.pdbx_description
1 polymer ?
#
loop_
_entity_poly.entity_id
_entity_poly.type
_entity_poly.pdbx_seq_one_letter_code
_entity_poly.pdbx_strand_id
1 'polypeptide(L)'
;MSIGLDPMVAVMNDISVIDGYHSIYPLSYKVKFRKIIAKELESNIKLKNYYDNWGSRVYAFYNDENDIKLNFQSAKSLGASYIISKFPINNIELEIICYKCNNSSQIFLYKIL
;
A
#
# COMPACT_ATOMS: atom_id res chain seq x y z
N MET A 1 -2.72 4.36 -3.49
CA MET A 1 -1.72 3.37 -3.02
C MET A 1 -2.12 2.01 -3.53
N SER A 2 -1.15 1.16 -3.87
CA SER A 2 -1.36 -0.16 -4.46
C SER A 2 -1.04 -1.28 -3.46
N ILE A 3 -1.90 -2.30 -3.36
CA ILE A 3 -1.71 -3.45 -2.45
C ILE A 3 -1.77 -4.76 -3.25
N GLY A 4 -0.73 -5.59 -3.15
CA GLY A 4 -0.64 -6.82 -3.94
C GLY A 4 -0.39 -6.60 -5.43
N LEU A 5 -0.09 -5.37 -5.85
CA LEU A 5 0.23 -4.96 -7.21
C LEU A 5 1.56 -4.21 -7.22
N ASP A 6 2.27 -4.21 -8.35
CA ASP A 6 3.43 -3.34 -8.50
C ASP A 6 2.97 -1.87 -8.58
N PRO A 7 3.40 -0.99 -7.65
CA PRO A 7 2.99 0.41 -7.64
C PRO A 7 3.36 1.16 -8.93
N MET A 8 4.41 0.73 -9.64
CA MET A 8 4.84 1.39 -10.88
C MET A 8 3.86 1.19 -12.03
N VAL A 9 2.98 0.17 -11.97
CA VAL A 9 1.90 0.01 -12.96
C VAL A 9 0.93 1.19 -12.90
N ALA A 10 0.59 1.66 -11.69
CA ALA A 10 -0.27 2.82 -11.52
C ALA A 10 0.39 4.09 -12.07
N VAL A 11 1.68 4.30 -11.76
CA VAL A 11 2.45 5.44 -12.27
C VAL A 11 2.52 5.45 -13.80
N MET A 12 2.75 4.29 -14.43
CA MET A 12 2.80 4.16 -15.89
C MET A 12 1.45 4.45 -16.58
N ASN A 13 0.35 4.50 -15.82
CA ASN A 13 -0.99 4.84 -16.29
C ASN A 13 -1.45 6.22 -15.76
N ASP A 14 -0.51 7.12 -15.45
CA ASP A 14 -0.76 8.48 -14.98
C ASP A 14 -1.56 8.58 -13.67
N ILE A 15 -1.56 7.51 -12.86
CA ILE A 15 -2.18 7.50 -11.54
C ILE A 15 -1.12 7.90 -10.50
N SER A 16 -1.38 8.99 -9.80
CA SER A 16 -0.53 9.45 -8.69
C SER A 16 -0.61 8.49 -7.51
N VAL A 17 0.55 8.08 -6.99
CA VAL A 17 0.67 7.13 -5.88
C VAL A 17 1.67 7.60 -4.83
N ILE A 18 1.50 7.13 -3.60
CA ILE A 18 2.40 7.41 -2.46
C ILE A 18 3.45 6.30 -2.27
N ASP A 19 3.24 5.16 -2.91
CA ASP A 19 4.10 3.99 -2.90
C ASP A 19 4.87 3.91 -4.23
N GLY A 20 6.03 3.26 -4.20
CA GLY A 20 6.81 3.13 -5.41
C GLY A 20 8.20 2.55 -5.27
N TYR A 21 8.80 2.32 -6.44
CA TYR A 21 10.22 1.99 -6.58
C TYR A 21 10.98 3.26 -6.96
N HIS A 22 11.77 3.77 -6.03
CA HIS A 22 12.49 5.03 -6.20
C HIS A 22 13.96 4.85 -5.86
N SER A 23 14.85 5.22 -6.78
CA SER A 23 16.30 5.18 -6.53
C SER A 23 16.71 6.16 -5.43
N ILE A 24 16.05 7.32 -5.35
CA ILE A 24 16.35 8.40 -4.39
C ILE A 24 15.02 9.01 -3.92
N TYR A 25 14.87 9.17 -2.60
CA TYR A 25 13.79 9.91 -1.97
C TYR A 25 14.19 10.29 -0.53
N PRO A 26 13.52 11.25 0.12
CA PRO A 26 13.89 11.67 1.47
C PRO A 26 13.72 10.55 2.50
N LEU A 27 14.71 10.36 3.39
CA LEU A 27 14.62 9.40 4.49
C LEU A 27 13.39 9.66 5.39
N SER A 28 13.03 10.93 5.57
CA SER A 28 11.83 11.34 6.31
C SER A 28 10.55 10.76 5.69
N TYR A 29 10.49 10.61 4.37
CA TYR A 29 9.37 9.97 3.68
C TYR A 29 9.32 8.47 3.98
N LYS A 30 10.49 7.78 4.01
CA LYS A 30 10.58 6.38 4.44
C LYS A 30 9.96 6.18 5.83
N VAL A 31 10.33 7.04 6.78
CA VAL A 31 9.82 6.97 8.16
C VAL A 31 8.31 7.21 8.21
N LYS A 32 7.78 8.16 7.43
CA LYS A 32 6.34 8.40 7.33
C LYS A 32 5.61 7.19 6.76
N PHE A 33 6.09 6.65 5.65
CA PHE A 33 5.48 5.49 5.00
C PHE A 33 5.57 4.23 5.87
N ARG A 34 6.67 4.04 6.61
CA ARG A 34 6.82 2.93 7.56
C ARG A 34 5.67 2.82 8.55
N LYS A 35 5.01 3.93 8.92
CA LYS A 35 3.83 3.93 9.80
C LYS A 35 2.64 3.18 9.20
N ILE A 36 2.51 3.19 7.87
CA ILE A 36 1.47 2.49 7.12
C ILE A 36 1.63 0.97 7.29
N ILE A 37 2.86 0.48 7.19
CA ILE A 37 3.20 -0.95 7.23
C ILE A 37 3.66 -1.43 8.61
N ALA A 38 3.61 -0.61 9.66
CA ALA A 38 4.28 -0.89 10.93
C ALA A 38 3.85 -2.22 11.56
N LYS A 39 2.54 -2.50 11.59
CA LYS A 39 2.00 -3.75 12.14
C LYS A 39 2.40 -4.98 11.30
N GLU A 40 2.51 -4.82 9.98
CA GLU A 40 2.99 -5.87 9.07
C GLU A 40 4.47 -6.19 9.27
N LEU A 41 5.28 -5.17 9.62
CA LEU A 41 6.69 -5.35 9.95
C LEU A 41 6.85 -6.01 11.33
N GLU A 42 5.97 -5.73 12.28
CA GLU A 42 5.98 -6.36 13.61
C GLU A 42 5.67 -7.85 13.53
N SER A 43 4.78 -8.27 12.64
CA SER A 43 4.46 -9.69 12.43
C SER A 43 5.52 -10.46 11.66
N ASN A 44 6.47 -9.80 10.98
CA ASN A 44 7.48 -10.46 10.16
C ASN A 44 8.85 -9.79 10.25
N ILE A 45 9.72 -10.38 11.07
CA ILE A 45 11.08 -9.88 11.31
C ILE A 45 11.94 -9.82 10.03
N LYS A 46 11.76 -10.75 9.08
CA LYS A 46 12.49 -10.74 7.81
C LYS A 46 12.09 -9.53 6.97
N LEU A 47 10.78 -9.28 6.89
CA LEU A 47 10.23 -8.14 6.17
C LEU A 47 10.64 -6.81 6.82
N LYS A 48 10.63 -6.74 8.15
CA LYS A 48 11.14 -5.59 8.91
C LYS A 48 12.60 -5.30 8.60
N ASN A 49 13.46 -6.31 8.70
CA ASN A 49 14.89 -6.16 8.40
C ASN A 49 15.12 -5.77 6.94
N TYR A 50 14.34 -6.33 6.01
CA TYR A 50 14.39 -5.94 4.61
C TYR A 50 14.02 -4.46 4.43
N TYR A 51 12.87 -4.02 4.94
CA TYR A 51 12.41 -2.65 4.78
C TYR A 51 13.33 -1.66 5.46
N ASP A 52 13.76 -1.92 6.70
CA ASP A 52 14.55 -0.97 7.48
C ASP A 52 15.95 -0.79 6.86
N ASN A 53 16.56 -1.86 6.32
CA ASN A 53 17.90 -1.82 5.74
C ASN A 53 17.95 -1.56 4.22
N TRP A 54 16.85 -1.77 3.48
CA TRP A 54 16.79 -1.51 2.03
C TRP A 54 16.13 -0.16 1.72
N GLY A 55 16.75 0.62 0.82
CA GLY A 55 16.31 1.98 0.52
C GLY A 55 15.28 2.06 -0.59
N SER A 56 15.45 1.39 -1.72
CA SER A 56 14.79 1.80 -2.97
C SER A 56 13.29 1.51 -3.09
N ARG A 57 12.67 0.87 -2.09
CA ARG A 57 11.27 0.43 -2.14
C ARG A 57 10.45 1.02 -1.01
N VAL A 58 9.36 1.66 -1.38
CA VAL A 58 8.32 2.15 -0.49
C VAL A 58 7.01 1.48 -0.90
N TYR A 59 6.84 0.21 -0.52
CA TYR A 59 5.69 -0.62 -0.95
C TYR A 59 4.77 -0.91 0.24
N ALA A 60 3.48 -1.05 -0.01
CA ALA A 60 2.51 -1.54 0.96
C ALA A 60 2.69 -3.05 1.18
N PHE A 61 3.79 -3.42 1.85
CA PHE A 61 4.08 -4.81 2.19
C PHE A 61 3.03 -5.36 3.15
N TYR A 62 2.64 -6.61 2.92
CA TYR A 62 1.67 -7.35 3.73
C TYR A 62 2.12 -8.81 3.86
N ASN A 63 1.64 -9.51 4.88
CA ASN A 63 1.98 -10.92 5.12
C ASN A 63 0.91 -11.90 4.63
N ASP A 64 -0.37 -11.56 4.82
CA ASP A 64 -1.52 -12.39 4.44
C ASP A 64 -2.56 -11.51 3.72
N GLU A 65 -3.03 -11.96 2.57
CA GLU A 65 -4.07 -11.26 1.80
C GLU A 65 -5.43 -11.23 2.52
N ASN A 66 -5.66 -12.17 3.43
CA ASN A 66 -6.90 -12.27 4.20
C ASN A 66 -6.88 -11.46 5.51
N ASP A 67 -5.71 -11.03 5.97
CA ASP A 67 -5.51 -10.31 7.24
C ASP A 67 -4.55 -9.12 7.05
N ILE A 68 -5.05 -8.09 6.36
CA ILE A 68 -4.30 -6.87 6.08
C ILE A 68 -4.28 -5.95 7.30
N LYS A 69 -3.08 -5.72 7.84
CA LYS A 69 -2.81 -4.90 9.03
C LYS A 69 -2.21 -3.53 8.70
N LEU A 70 -2.41 -3.07 7.47
CA LEU A 70 -2.00 -1.75 7.04
C LEU A 70 -2.78 -0.65 7.78
N ASN A 71 -2.10 0.45 8.08
CA ASN A 71 -2.71 1.63 8.70
C ASN A 71 -3.17 2.61 7.61
N PHE A 72 -4.45 2.52 7.23
CA PHE A 72 -5.01 3.34 6.14
C PHE A 72 -5.12 4.81 6.52
N GLN A 73 -5.33 5.14 7.80
CA GLN A 73 -5.29 6.53 8.28
C GLN A 73 -3.91 7.19 8.12
N SER A 74 -2.84 6.42 8.33
CA SER A 74 -1.48 6.89 8.04
C SER A 74 -1.25 7.08 6.54
N ALA A 75 -1.82 6.21 5.70
CA ALA A 75 -1.76 6.36 4.25
C ALA A 75 -2.51 7.63 3.79
N LYS A 76 -3.68 7.88 4.36
CA LYS A 76 -4.48 9.09 4.13
C LYS A 76 -3.75 10.36 4.54
N SER A 77 -3.14 10.35 5.72
CA SER A 77 -2.30 11.46 6.21
C SER A 77 -1.07 11.73 5.33
N LEU A 78 -0.58 10.70 4.61
CA LEU A 78 0.53 10.82 3.65
C LEU A 78 0.08 11.29 2.26
N GLY A 79 -1.23 11.34 2.00
CA GLY A 79 -1.83 11.84 0.75
C GLY A 79 -2.61 10.80 -0.06
N ALA A 80 -2.71 9.54 0.39
CA ALA A 80 -3.51 8.55 -0.33
C ALA A 80 -5.01 8.73 -0.03
N SER A 81 -5.79 9.08 -1.04
CA SER A 81 -7.26 9.09 -0.92
C SER A 81 -7.91 7.75 -1.30
N TYR A 82 -7.22 6.97 -2.14
CA TYR A 82 -7.72 5.73 -2.72
C TYR A 82 -6.70 4.59 -2.62
N ILE A 83 -7.23 3.37 -2.54
CA ILE A 83 -6.50 2.11 -2.56
C ILE A 83 -6.91 1.30 -3.78
N ILE A 84 -5.93 0.79 -4.52
CA ILE A 84 -6.13 -0.24 -5.54
C ILE A 84 -5.52 -1.54 -5.01
N SER A 85 -6.28 -2.63 -4.99
CA SER A 85 -5.76 -3.92 -4.52
C SER A 85 -6.00 -5.05 -5.50
N LYS A 86 -5.14 -6.08 -5.40
CA LYS A 86 -5.23 -7.31 -6.19
C LYS A 86 -6.35 -8.26 -5.72
N PHE A 87 -6.71 -8.19 -4.46
CA PHE A 87 -7.67 -9.06 -3.77
C PHE A 87 -8.64 -8.23 -2.93
N PRO A 88 -9.81 -8.75 -2.56
CA PRO A 88 -10.77 -8.03 -1.74
C PRO A 88 -10.19 -7.75 -0.34
N ILE A 89 -10.41 -6.53 0.17
CA ILE A 89 -10.00 -6.12 1.51
C ILE A 89 -11.24 -5.74 2.29
N ASN A 90 -11.48 -6.41 3.42
CA ASN A 90 -12.55 -6.05 4.33
C ASN A 90 -11.97 -5.21 5.48
N ASN A 91 -12.23 -3.91 5.48
CA ASN A 91 -11.78 -3.01 6.54
C ASN A 91 -12.78 -1.87 6.72
N ILE A 92 -13.10 -1.54 7.97
CA ILE A 92 -14.05 -0.48 8.34
C ILE A 92 -13.59 0.93 7.92
N GLU A 93 -12.30 1.14 7.69
CA GLU A 93 -11.72 2.40 7.22
C GLU A 93 -11.79 2.56 5.69
N LEU A 94 -12.31 1.55 4.97
CA LEU A 94 -12.37 1.52 3.52
C LEU A 94 -13.81 1.44 3.04
N GLU A 95 -14.18 2.36 2.15
CA GLU A 95 -15.42 2.33 1.39
C GLU A 95 -15.15 1.71 0.01
N ILE A 96 -15.85 0.62 -0.32
CA ILE A 96 -15.72 -0.03 -1.64
C ILE A 96 -16.38 0.86 -2.69
N ILE A 97 -15.58 1.34 -3.65
CA ILE A 97 -16.11 2.07 -4.82
C ILE A 97 -16.44 1.11 -5.94
N CYS A 98 -15.56 0.14 -6.16
CA CYS A 98 -15.68 -0.76 -7.29
C CYS A 98 -15.09 -2.12 -6.94
N TYR A 99 -15.97 -3.13 -7.04
CA TYR A 99 -15.65 -4.53 -6.80
C TYR A 99 -15.49 -5.23 -8.14
N LYS A 100 -14.34 -5.86 -8.40
CA LYS A 100 -13.99 -6.48 -9.69
C LYS A 100 -14.09 -5.50 -10.88
N CYS A 101 -13.33 -4.42 -10.80
CA CYS A 101 -13.39 -3.32 -11.76
C CYS A 101 -13.08 -3.77 -13.18
N ASN A 102 -13.87 -3.26 -14.14
CA ASN A 102 -13.74 -3.60 -15.55
C ASN A 102 -13.79 -5.12 -15.82
N ASN A 103 -14.64 -5.84 -15.08
CA ASN A 103 -14.74 -7.31 -15.09
C ASN A 103 -13.43 -8.05 -14.75
N SER A 104 -12.45 -7.36 -14.16
CA SER A 104 -11.21 -7.98 -13.69
C SER A 104 -11.45 -8.69 -12.37
N SER A 105 -10.96 -9.92 -12.25
CA SER A 105 -10.94 -10.66 -10.97
C SER A 105 -9.86 -10.16 -10.02
N GLN A 106 -9.00 -9.23 -10.45
CA GLN A 106 -7.78 -8.82 -9.75
C GLN A 106 -7.70 -7.32 -9.47
N ILE A 107 -8.76 -6.55 -9.72
CA ILE A 107 -8.73 -5.10 -9.50
C ILE A 107 -9.92 -4.70 -8.65
N PHE A 108 -9.61 -4.19 -7.47
CA PHE A 108 -10.57 -3.66 -6.51
C PHE A 108 -10.18 -2.23 -6.14
N LEU A 109 -11.16 -1.33 -6.01
CA LEU A 109 -10.95 0.08 -5.72
C LEU A 109 -11.73 0.50 -4.47
N TYR A 110 -11.02 1.18 -3.57
CA TYR A 110 -11.55 1.67 -2.31
C TYR A 110 -11.20 3.12 -2.09
N LYS A 111 -12.05 3.83 -1.36
CA LYS A 111 -11.78 5.14 -0.77
C LYS A 111 -11.45 5.00 0.70
N ILE A 112 -10.48 5.77 1.19
CA ILE A 112 -10.13 5.77 2.61
C ILE A 112 -11.02 6.78 3.36
N LEU A 113 -11.74 6.30 4.37
CA LEU A 113 -12.65 7.09 5.21
C LEU A 113 -11.94 8.01 6.19
#